data_AF-A0A834I218-F1
#
_entry.id   AF-A0A834I218-F1
#
_cell.length_a   1.000
_cell.length_b   1.000
_cell.length_c   1.000
_cell.angle_alpha   90.00
_cell.angle_beta   90.00
_cell.angle_gamma   90.00
#
_symmetry.space_group_name_H-M   'P 1'
#
loop_
_entity.id
_entity.type
_entity.pdbx_description
1 polymer ?
#
loop_
_entity_poly.entity_id
_entity_poly.type
_entity_poly.pdbx_seq_one_letter_code
_entity_poly.pdbx_strand_id
1 'polypeptide(L)'
;MDWSDHALWWPEKNVWLSRTRSTLDQCGVHADALLYFTPMHKFLKVQLPDLRCLEMKVDFSIKTFSAVVHVCKELGIRHPEELSFSKPLEPNHLKYNYKDIPKKKIEQNGTTRNGLLAPDTNTFIANSSPGGSTGSLESNQPFCTVTPTRGPSASTPISSPGSTGTWRKNGYGTDFNGSGYSQTMNTSLSFEQLNGTFDNSILAQSASPNPEAKKCLIRPRSLIEKARMNVAWLDSSLSIMEQGIREHDMLCLRFKFYGFYDLNTKYDLIRINQIYEQAKWQLLNEEIDCTEEEMLMFAALQVSSF
;
A
#
# COMPACT_ATOMS: atom_id res chain seq x y z
N MET A 1 -11.89 31.70 8.27
CA MET A 1 -10.81 30.73 8.55
C MET A 1 -11.47 29.40 8.84
N ASP A 2 -11.14 28.37 8.07
CA ASP A 2 -11.64 27.01 8.27
C ASP A 2 -10.63 26.22 9.10
N TRP A 3 -11.04 25.79 10.29
CA TRP A 3 -10.21 25.00 11.23
C TRP A 3 -10.63 23.53 11.26
N SER A 4 -11.59 23.12 10.43
CA SER A 4 -12.12 21.75 10.43
C SER A 4 -11.08 20.69 10.05
N ASP A 5 -10.08 21.07 9.25
CA ASP A 5 -8.99 20.20 8.79
C ASP A 5 -7.79 20.16 9.74
N HIS A 6 -7.88 20.69 10.97
CA HIS A 6 -6.75 20.73 11.90
C HIS A 6 -6.93 19.77 13.07
N ALA A 7 -5.84 19.13 13.48
CA ALA A 7 -5.79 18.28 14.66
C ALA A 7 -4.48 18.49 15.44
N LEU A 8 -4.45 17.92 16.65
CA LEU A 8 -3.28 17.92 17.51
C LEU A 8 -2.44 16.67 17.25
N TRP A 9 -1.17 16.89 16.90
CA TRP A 9 -0.16 15.86 16.77
C TRP A 9 0.78 15.89 17.98
N TRP A 10 1.06 14.74 18.57
CA TRP A 10 2.03 14.60 19.65
C TRP A 10 3.31 13.93 19.13
N PRO A 11 4.41 14.68 18.88
CA PRO A 11 5.63 14.14 18.29
C PRO A 11 6.35 13.12 19.16
N GLU A 12 6.38 13.34 20.48
CA GLU A 12 7.11 12.49 21.42
C GLU A 12 6.51 11.08 21.50
N LYS A 13 5.18 10.98 21.56
CA LYS A 13 4.46 9.70 21.48
C LYS A 13 4.18 9.26 20.05
N ASN A 14 4.50 10.10 19.06
CA ASN A 14 4.28 9.88 17.64
C ASN A 14 2.85 9.39 17.37
N VAL A 15 1.84 10.16 17.80
CA VAL A 15 0.41 9.82 17.72
C VAL A 15 -0.46 11.05 17.49
N TRP A 16 -1.57 10.86 16.77
CA TRP A 16 -2.62 11.88 16.63
C TRP A 16 -3.59 11.86 17.83
N LEU A 17 -3.88 13.04 18.38
CA LEU A 17 -4.89 13.21 19.41
C LEU A 17 -6.26 13.46 18.76
N SER A 18 -6.85 12.39 18.23
CA SER A 18 -8.13 12.45 17.51
C SER A 18 -9.38 12.33 18.39
N ARG A 19 -9.22 11.91 19.66
CA ARG A 19 -10.34 11.71 20.61
C ARG A 19 -10.77 13.04 21.25
N THR A 20 -11.64 13.78 20.57
CA THR A 20 -12.16 15.09 21.03
C THR A 20 -12.93 15.06 22.34
N ARG A 21 -13.44 13.90 22.76
CA ARG A 21 -14.21 13.72 24.01
C ARG A 21 -13.35 13.24 25.18
N SER A 22 -12.05 13.01 24.97
CA SER A 22 -11.14 12.58 26.03
C SER A 22 -10.48 13.77 26.72
N THR A 23 -10.28 13.68 28.03
CA THR A 23 -9.49 14.69 28.75
C THR A 23 -8.01 14.57 28.38
N LEU A 24 -7.24 15.64 28.54
CA LEU A 24 -5.78 15.61 28.35
C LEU A 24 -5.12 14.57 29.25
N ASP A 25 -5.61 14.43 30.48
CA ASP A 25 -5.19 13.41 31.44
C ASP A 25 -5.45 11.96 30.95
N GLN A 26 -6.61 11.70 30.33
CA GLN A 26 -6.91 10.40 29.70
C GLN A 26 -6.01 10.09 28.50
N CYS A 27 -5.51 11.12 27.82
CA CYS A 27 -4.50 10.99 26.78
C CYS A 27 -3.07 10.91 27.36
N GLY A 28 -2.93 11.16 28.66
CA GLY A 28 -1.66 11.21 29.39
C GLY A 28 -0.79 12.42 29.05
N VAL A 29 -1.39 13.51 28.55
CA VAL A 29 -0.70 14.77 28.20
C VAL A 29 -0.43 15.58 29.47
N HIS A 30 0.83 15.92 29.70
CA HIS A 30 1.29 16.72 30.84
C HIS A 30 1.74 18.12 30.40
N ALA A 31 2.11 18.99 31.34
CA ALA A 31 2.43 20.41 31.08
C ALA A 31 3.70 20.62 30.22
N ASP A 32 4.59 19.64 30.19
CA ASP A 32 5.83 19.62 29.41
C ASP A 32 5.65 19.03 28.00
N ALA A 33 4.47 18.49 27.70
CA ALA A 33 4.19 17.89 26.39
C ALA A 33 4.11 18.96 25.29
N LEU A 34 4.96 18.82 24.28
CA LEU A 34 4.92 19.65 23.09
C LEU A 34 3.93 19.06 22.08
N LEU A 35 2.85 19.79 21.81
CA LEU A 35 1.83 19.42 20.83
C LEU A 35 1.89 20.35 19.61
N TYR A 36 1.73 19.79 18.43
CA TYR A 36 1.65 20.55 17.18
C TYR A 36 0.21 20.60 16.70
N PHE A 37 -0.31 21.81 16.53
CA PHE A 37 -1.57 22.04 15.84
C PHE A 37 -1.29 22.17 14.35
N THR A 38 -1.69 21.17 13.56
CA THR A 38 -1.34 21.05 12.14
C THR A 38 -2.55 20.57 11.32
N PRO A 39 -2.64 20.93 10.03
CA PRO A 39 -3.58 20.30 9.11
C PRO A 39 -3.40 18.78 9.07
N MET A 40 -4.51 18.05 9.01
CA MET A 40 -4.56 16.60 8.82
C MET A 40 -4.32 16.24 7.35
N HIS A 41 -4.93 16.97 6.42
CA HIS A 41 -4.68 16.78 5.00
C HIS A 41 -3.40 17.50 4.56
N LYS A 42 -2.48 16.74 3.96
CA LYS A 42 -1.16 17.20 3.51
C LYS A 42 -0.89 16.71 2.10
N PHE A 43 0.00 17.39 1.39
CA PHE A 43 0.43 16.92 0.07
C PHE A 43 1.35 15.71 0.18
N LEU A 44 1.06 14.69 -0.61
CA LEU A 44 1.84 13.46 -0.73
C LEU A 44 2.14 13.20 -2.20
N LYS A 45 3.39 12.87 -2.51
CA LYS A 45 3.77 12.44 -3.86
C LYS A 45 3.51 10.94 -4.00
N VAL A 46 2.47 10.58 -4.72
CA VAL A 46 2.09 9.19 -4.98
C VAL A 46 2.68 8.75 -6.31
N GLN A 47 3.62 7.82 -6.27
CA GLN A 47 4.10 7.13 -7.47
C GLN A 47 3.15 5.97 -7.79
N LEU A 48 2.52 6.00 -8.95
CA LEU A 48 1.63 4.96 -9.46
C LEU A 48 2.42 3.75 -9.99
N PRO A 49 1.74 2.61 -10.20
CA PRO A 49 2.36 1.42 -10.77
C PRO A 49 3.07 1.63 -12.11
N ASP A 50 2.53 2.51 -12.95
CA ASP A 50 3.10 2.95 -14.24
C ASP A 50 4.28 3.93 -14.16
N LEU A 51 4.78 4.20 -12.94
CA LEU A 51 5.88 5.10 -12.62
C LEU A 51 5.59 6.60 -12.79
N ARG A 52 4.34 7.00 -13.04
CA ARG A 52 3.93 8.40 -12.94
C ARG A 52 3.87 8.82 -11.48
N CYS A 53 4.22 10.07 -11.21
CA CYS A 53 4.12 10.66 -9.88
C CYS A 53 3.04 11.73 -9.89
N LEU A 54 2.07 11.61 -9.00
CA LEU A 54 1.00 12.58 -8.78
C LEU A 54 1.19 13.21 -7.41
N GLU A 55 0.94 14.51 -7.29
CA GLU A 55 0.85 15.16 -5.99
C GLU A 55 -0.63 15.19 -5.57
N MET A 56 -0.96 14.48 -4.50
CA MET A 56 -2.33 14.31 -4.03
C MET A 56 -2.46 14.82 -2.60
N LYS A 57 -3.63 15.37 -2.26
CA LYS A 57 -3.92 15.80 -0.89
C LYS A 57 -4.49 14.62 -0.10
N VAL A 58 -3.74 14.09 0.86
CA VAL A 58 -4.10 12.88 1.62
C VAL A 58 -4.23 13.22 3.09
N ASP A 59 -5.15 12.57 3.81
CA ASP A 59 -5.29 12.68 5.26
C ASP A 59 -4.22 11.84 5.97
N PHE A 60 -3.33 12.50 6.72
CA PHE A 60 -2.22 11.87 7.42
C PHE A 60 -2.58 11.37 8.83
N SER A 61 -3.82 11.62 9.28
CA SER A 61 -4.34 11.26 10.60
C SER A 61 -5.13 9.96 10.64
N ILE A 62 -5.68 9.55 9.51
CA ILE A 62 -6.41 8.28 9.36
C ILE A 62 -5.46 7.12 9.12
N LYS A 63 -5.96 5.90 9.34
CA LYS A 63 -5.25 4.67 9.04
C LYS A 63 -4.84 4.63 7.56
N THR A 64 -3.67 4.07 7.29
CA THR A 64 -3.10 3.98 5.95
C THR A 64 -4.03 3.27 4.97
N PHE A 65 -4.73 2.21 5.41
CA PHE A 65 -5.75 1.57 4.58
C PHE A 65 -6.86 2.54 4.13
N SER A 66 -7.40 3.33 5.06
CA SER A 66 -8.43 4.32 4.74
C SER A 66 -7.91 5.41 3.80
N ALA A 67 -6.65 5.83 3.97
CA ALA A 67 -6.00 6.75 3.05
C ALA A 67 -5.87 6.15 1.63
N VAL A 68 -5.48 4.87 1.52
CA VAL A 68 -5.44 4.15 0.22
C VAL A 68 -6.82 4.08 -0.42
N VAL A 69 -7.87 3.79 0.35
CA VAL A 69 -9.26 3.77 -0.16
C VAL A 69 -9.65 5.13 -0.75
N HIS A 70 -9.32 6.24 -0.08
CA HIS A 70 -9.60 7.58 -0.60
C HIS A 70 -8.81 7.89 -1.88
N VAL A 71 -7.51 7.57 -1.90
CA VAL A 71 -6.66 7.76 -3.09
C VAL A 71 -7.15 6.92 -4.27
N CYS A 72 -7.44 5.64 -4.07
CA CYS A 72 -7.97 4.78 -5.13
C CYS A 72 -9.34 5.26 -5.65
N LYS A 73 -10.19 5.79 -4.76
CA LYS A 73 -11.48 6.37 -5.16
C LYS A 73 -11.29 7.59 -6.06
N GLU A 74 -10.33 8.46 -5.75
CA GLU A 74 -9.99 9.64 -6.57
C GLU A 74 -9.42 9.22 -7.93
N LEU A 75 -8.58 8.18 -7.96
CA LEU A 75 -7.98 7.62 -9.18
C LEU A 75 -8.94 6.73 -10.01
N GLY A 76 -10.16 6.48 -9.53
CA GLY A 76 -11.12 5.59 -10.21
C GLY A 76 -10.71 4.10 -10.21
N ILE A 77 -9.95 3.66 -9.20
CA ILE A 77 -9.51 2.26 -9.05
C ILE A 77 -10.46 1.54 -8.08
N ARG A 78 -11.17 0.52 -8.58
CA ARG A 78 -11.97 -0.39 -7.73
C ARG A 78 -11.07 -1.33 -6.91
N HIS A 79 -11.63 -1.95 -5.89
CA HIS A 79 -10.95 -2.95 -5.04
C HIS A 79 -9.64 -2.44 -4.38
N PRO A 80 -9.70 -1.33 -3.61
CA PRO A 80 -8.52 -0.77 -2.94
C PRO A 80 -7.85 -1.72 -1.94
N GLU A 81 -8.53 -2.77 -1.48
CA GLU A 81 -7.99 -3.84 -0.63
C GLU A 81 -6.83 -4.61 -1.25
N GLU A 82 -6.67 -4.55 -2.57
CA GLU A 82 -5.57 -5.18 -3.30
C GLU A 82 -4.29 -4.33 -3.29
N LEU A 83 -4.42 -3.03 -2.97
CA LEU A 83 -3.35 -2.05 -3.03
C LEU A 83 -2.88 -1.63 -1.63
N SER A 84 -1.65 -1.14 -1.57
CA SER A 84 -1.11 -0.51 -0.36
C SER A 84 -0.03 0.50 -0.71
N PHE A 85 0.36 1.30 0.28
CA PHE A 85 1.50 2.20 0.16
C PHE A 85 2.79 1.49 0.56
N SER A 86 3.86 1.77 -0.17
CA SER A 86 5.23 1.40 0.19
C SER A 86 6.16 2.59 0.09
N LYS A 87 7.22 2.59 0.90
CA LYS A 87 8.31 3.55 0.80
C LYS A 87 9.12 3.29 -0.48
N PRO A 88 9.61 4.32 -1.18
CA PRO A 88 10.53 4.11 -2.29
C PRO A 88 11.78 3.41 -1.77
N LEU A 89 12.14 2.30 -2.39
CA LEU A 89 13.35 1.57 -2.05
C LEU A 89 14.57 2.22 -2.72
N GLU A 90 15.70 2.09 -2.05
CA GLU A 90 17.03 2.38 -2.58
C GLU A 90 17.85 1.08 -2.64
N PRO A 91 18.87 0.96 -3.52
CA PRO A 91 19.70 -0.23 -3.63
C PRO A 91 20.32 -0.72 -2.30
N ASN A 92 20.52 0.19 -1.34
CA ASN A 92 21.06 -0.16 -0.02
C ASN A 92 20.08 -0.99 0.83
N HIS A 93 18.77 -0.82 0.63
CA HIS A 93 17.73 -1.57 1.34
C HIS A 93 17.70 -3.05 0.94
N LEU A 94 18.30 -3.41 -0.21
CA LEU A 94 18.47 -4.81 -0.62
C LEU A 94 19.64 -5.48 0.11
N LYS A 95 20.57 -4.71 0.69
CA LYS A 95 21.80 -5.24 1.29
C LYS A 95 21.75 -5.32 2.81
N TYR A 96 21.08 -4.37 3.45
CA TYR A 96 21.03 -4.23 4.91
C TYR A 96 19.59 -4.16 5.40
N ASN A 97 19.35 -4.61 6.64
CA ASN A 97 18.07 -4.34 7.30
C ASN A 97 17.92 -2.84 7.52
N TYR A 98 16.69 -2.34 7.51
CA TYR A 98 16.41 -0.90 7.58
C TYR A 98 17.09 -0.20 8.78
N LYS A 99 17.19 -0.91 9.92
CA LYS A 99 17.89 -0.47 11.15
C LYS A 99 19.40 -0.31 10.99
N ASP A 100 20.01 -1.08 10.10
CA ASP A 100 21.47 -1.18 9.92
C ASP A 100 21.99 -0.28 8.79
N ILE A 101 21.08 0.43 8.10
CA ILE A 101 21.46 1.31 6.98
C ILE A 101 22.24 2.53 7.52
N PRO A 102 23.46 2.78 7.02
CA PRO A 102 24.20 3.98 7.38
C PRO A 102 23.45 5.21 6.87
N LYS A 103 22.90 5.99 7.80
CA LYS A 103 22.15 7.20 7.48
C LYS A 103 23.07 8.19 6.77
N LYS A 104 22.81 8.46 5.49
CA LYS A 104 23.26 9.73 4.90
C LYS A 104 22.59 10.83 5.70
N LYS A 105 23.37 11.72 6.33
CA LYS A 105 22.86 12.96 6.91
C LYS A 105 22.22 13.76 5.77
N ILE A 106 20.91 13.67 5.63
CA ILE A 106 20.16 14.62 4.82
C ILE A 106 19.99 15.85 5.71
N GLU A 107 20.93 16.79 5.59
CA GLU A 107 20.70 18.17 6.03
C GLU A 107 19.66 18.78 5.09
N GLN A 108 18.40 18.84 5.54
CA GLN A 108 17.44 19.81 5.04
C GLN A 108 17.10 20.76 6.20
N ASN A 109 17.36 22.05 5.97
CA ASN A 109 16.90 23.18 6.77
C ASN A 109 17.33 23.23 8.25
N GLY A 110 18.63 23.17 8.53
CA GLY A 110 19.23 23.78 9.73
C GLY A 110 18.70 23.36 11.10
N THR A 111 17.91 22.28 11.19
CA THR A 111 17.43 21.72 12.43
C THR A 111 18.15 20.40 12.66
N THR A 112 19.11 20.42 13.59
CA THR A 112 19.76 19.24 14.13
C THR A 112 18.68 18.37 14.77
N ARG A 113 18.15 17.39 14.03
CA ARG A 113 17.16 16.46 14.56
C ARG A 113 17.87 15.49 15.53
N ASN A 114 17.95 15.88 16.79
CA ASN A 114 17.94 14.92 17.91
C ASN A 114 16.49 14.46 18.17
N GLY A 115 15.74 14.16 17.11
CA GLY A 115 14.34 13.76 17.18
C GLY A 115 14.25 12.25 17.28
N LEU A 116 13.48 11.75 18.25
CA LEU A 116 13.04 10.36 18.30
C LEU A 116 12.67 9.90 16.88
N LEU A 117 13.37 8.89 16.39
CA LEU A 117 13.06 8.27 15.11
C LEU A 117 11.64 7.71 15.23
N ALA A 118 10.79 7.94 14.22
CA ALA A 118 9.53 7.23 14.14
C ALA A 118 9.84 5.72 14.27
N PRO A 119 9.13 4.98 15.15
CA PRO A 119 9.35 3.55 15.33
C PRO A 119 9.39 2.88 13.96
N ASP A 120 10.42 2.08 13.72
CA ASP A 120 10.50 1.33 12.48
C ASP A 120 9.41 0.26 12.48
N THR A 121 8.29 0.58 11.81
CA THR A 121 7.13 -0.31 11.64
C THR A 121 7.38 -1.41 10.62
N ASN A 122 8.50 -1.33 9.89
CA ASN A 122 8.76 -2.09 8.69
C ASN A 122 9.84 -3.16 8.88
N THR A 123 10.67 -3.02 9.92
CA THR A 123 11.56 -4.10 10.33
C THR A 123 10.74 -5.14 11.10
N PHE A 124 10.44 -6.26 10.43
CA PHE A 124 9.98 -7.50 11.06
C PHE A 124 10.79 -7.72 12.34
N ILE A 125 10.08 -7.75 13.47
CA ILE A 125 10.65 -7.64 14.81
C ILE A 125 11.81 -8.62 15.02
N ALA A 126 12.89 -8.06 15.54
CA ALA A 126 13.77 -8.73 16.48
C ALA A 126 14.28 -7.69 17.50
N ASN A 127 13.39 -7.12 18.32
CA ASN A 127 13.86 -6.53 19.59
C ASN A 127 14.29 -7.62 20.59
N SER A 128 14.29 -8.90 20.19
CA SER A 128 14.85 -10.03 20.93
C SER A 128 14.89 -11.28 20.04
N SER A 129 15.62 -11.27 18.93
CA SER A 129 16.10 -12.54 18.37
C SER A 129 17.40 -12.90 19.10
N PRO A 130 17.48 -14.05 19.80
CA PRO A 130 18.79 -14.59 20.18
C PRO A 130 19.58 -14.77 18.88
N GLY A 131 20.83 -14.29 18.84
CA GLY A 131 21.65 -14.25 17.64
C GLY A 131 21.46 -15.47 16.74
N GLY A 132 20.82 -15.26 15.60
CA GLY A 132 20.59 -16.29 14.59
C GLY A 132 21.93 -16.72 14.01
N SER A 133 22.29 -17.97 14.25
CA SER A 133 23.45 -18.65 13.67
C SER A 133 23.47 -18.48 12.14
N THR A 134 24.52 -17.87 11.61
CA THR A 134 24.76 -17.73 10.16
C THR A 134 25.57 -18.92 9.62
N GLY A 135 25.16 -20.14 9.93
CA GLY A 135 25.83 -21.30 9.33
C GLY A 135 25.43 -22.62 9.96
N SER A 136 24.42 -23.29 9.40
CA SER A 136 24.41 -24.75 9.34
C SER A 136 23.31 -25.24 8.39
N LEU A 137 23.65 -25.41 7.11
CA LEU A 137 22.88 -26.24 6.19
C LEU A 137 23.80 -27.25 5.48
N GLU A 138 24.84 -27.72 6.17
CA GLU A 138 25.63 -28.86 5.73
C GLU A 138 25.95 -29.76 6.91
N SER A 139 25.10 -30.76 7.18
CA SER A 139 25.57 -32.12 7.45
C SER A 139 24.38 -33.08 7.53
N ASN A 140 24.45 -34.09 6.69
CA ASN A 140 23.62 -35.30 6.69
C ASN A 140 23.77 -36.07 8.02
N GLN A 141 22.71 -36.82 8.39
CA GLN A 141 22.58 -37.96 9.34
C GLN A 141 21.69 -37.74 10.61
N PRO A 142 21.03 -38.80 11.14
CA PRO A 142 19.67 -38.73 11.65
C PRO A 142 19.53 -39.03 13.17
N PHE A 143 18.33 -38.79 13.69
CA PHE A 143 17.80 -39.09 15.04
C PHE A 143 18.30 -38.24 16.23
N CYS A 144 17.37 -37.53 16.89
CA CYS A 144 16.78 -37.95 18.17
C CYS A 144 15.77 -36.91 18.70
N THR A 145 14.70 -37.44 19.26
CA THR A 145 13.54 -36.78 19.87
C THR A 145 13.85 -36.17 21.23
N VAL A 146 13.34 -34.96 21.51
CA VAL A 146 13.12 -34.46 22.88
C VAL A 146 11.78 -33.73 22.97
N THR A 147 10.93 -34.21 23.87
CA THR A 147 9.64 -33.65 24.29
C THR A 147 9.83 -32.51 25.30
N PRO A 148 8.86 -31.59 25.40
CA PRO A 148 8.49 -31.02 26.70
C PRO A 148 7.01 -31.28 27.02
N THR A 149 6.78 -31.76 28.24
CA THR A 149 5.48 -32.07 28.83
C THR A 149 4.82 -30.84 29.47
N ARG A 150 3.48 -30.79 29.29
CA ARG A 150 2.42 -30.23 30.17
C ARG A 150 2.01 -28.74 30.02
N GLY A 151 0.85 -28.51 29.38
CA GLY A 151 0.02 -27.28 29.45
C GLY A 151 -0.89 -27.25 30.70
N PRO A 152 -2.03 -26.49 30.77
CA PRO A 152 -2.84 -25.82 29.72
C PRO A 152 -3.13 -24.31 30.04
N SER A 153 -3.87 -23.47 29.30
CA SER A 153 -5.11 -23.67 28.51
C SER A 153 -5.28 -22.65 27.38
N ALA A 154 -5.90 -23.16 26.31
CA ALA A 154 -6.19 -22.56 25.02
C ALA A 154 -7.44 -21.68 24.99
N SER A 155 -7.53 -20.80 23.99
CA SER A 155 -8.78 -20.47 23.31
C SER A 155 -8.53 -19.97 21.87
N THR A 156 -8.56 -20.91 20.93
CA THR A 156 -8.98 -20.67 19.55
C THR A 156 -10.30 -21.40 19.34
N PRO A 157 -11.28 -20.86 18.58
CA PRO A 157 -12.29 -21.70 17.98
C PRO A 157 -12.09 -21.78 16.45
N ILE A 158 -11.87 -23.01 15.98
CA ILE A 158 -12.12 -23.45 14.61
C ILE A 158 -13.53 -24.07 14.55
N SER A 159 -14.06 -24.14 13.34
CA SER A 159 -15.45 -24.35 12.93
C SER A 159 -16.09 -25.73 13.19
N SER A 160 -17.42 -25.69 13.42
CA SER A 160 -18.56 -26.57 12.99
C SER A 160 -18.59 -28.09 13.27
N PRO A 161 -19.77 -28.67 13.56
CA PRO A 161 -20.63 -29.27 12.51
C PRO A 161 -22.16 -29.15 12.73
N GLY A 162 -22.96 -29.30 11.68
CA GLY A 162 -24.42 -29.15 11.69
C GLY A 162 -25.24 -30.44 11.69
N SER A 163 -26.57 -30.32 11.77
CA SER A 163 -27.55 -31.08 10.97
C SER A 163 -29.00 -30.58 11.11
N THR A 164 -29.70 -30.64 9.97
CA THR A 164 -31.14 -30.93 9.77
C THR A 164 -32.25 -29.99 10.25
N GLY A 165 -32.95 -29.41 9.26
CA GLY A 165 -34.29 -28.84 9.36
C GLY A 165 -34.82 -28.40 7.98
N THR A 166 -35.42 -29.33 7.24
CA THR A 166 -36.11 -29.15 5.95
C THR A 166 -37.46 -28.39 6.07
N TRP A 167 -37.83 -27.62 5.02
CA TRP A 167 -39.12 -27.60 4.28
C TRP A 167 -39.70 -26.20 3.90
N ARG A 168 -39.91 -26.05 2.56
CA ARG A 168 -40.97 -25.30 1.80
C ARG A 168 -40.76 -23.77 1.64
N LYS A 169 -40.62 -23.18 0.43
CA LYS A 169 -41.41 -23.15 -0.84
C LYS A 169 -42.68 -22.28 -0.78
N ASN A 170 -42.60 -21.09 -1.40
CA ASN A 170 -43.58 -20.37 -2.26
C ASN A 170 -43.01 -18.95 -2.48
N GLY A 171 -42.83 -18.36 -3.66
CA GLY A 171 -43.35 -18.62 -4.99
C GLY A 171 -44.42 -17.58 -5.36
N TYR A 172 -44.04 -16.48 -6.02
CA TYR A 172 -44.75 -15.58 -6.95
C TYR A 172 -43.67 -14.55 -7.42
N GLY A 173 -43.28 -14.34 -8.68
CA GLY A 173 -43.92 -14.54 -9.98
C GLY A 173 -44.44 -13.20 -10.50
N THR A 174 -43.74 -12.58 -11.48
CA THR A 174 -44.22 -11.90 -12.72
C THR A 174 -43.30 -10.77 -13.22
N ASP A 175 -42.59 -11.04 -14.31
CA ASP A 175 -42.53 -10.34 -15.62
C ASP A 175 -42.74 -8.81 -15.70
N PHE A 176 -41.83 -8.09 -16.37
CA PHE A 176 -42.11 -7.48 -17.69
C PHE A 176 -40.86 -6.91 -18.40
N ASN A 177 -41.05 -6.71 -19.70
CA ASN A 177 -40.12 -6.73 -20.83
C ASN A 177 -39.73 -5.32 -21.37
N GLY A 178 -38.50 -5.19 -21.88
CA GLY A 178 -38.19 -4.70 -23.24
C GLY A 178 -38.38 -3.23 -23.67
N SER A 179 -37.26 -2.57 -24.00
CA SER A 179 -36.98 -1.62 -25.12
C SER A 179 -35.91 -0.63 -24.66
N GLY A 180 -34.79 -0.37 -25.34
CA GLY A 180 -34.53 -0.36 -26.77
C GLY A 180 -34.33 1.08 -27.21
N TYR A 181 -33.10 1.62 -27.15
CA TYR A 181 -32.70 2.80 -27.93
C TYR A 181 -31.20 2.79 -28.22
N SER A 182 -30.91 2.94 -29.51
CA SER A 182 -29.60 3.17 -30.11
C SER A 182 -29.36 4.68 -30.26
N GLN A 183 -28.11 5.07 -29.98
CA GLN A 183 -27.32 6.20 -30.50
C GLN A 183 -28.03 7.51 -30.93
N THR A 184 -27.64 8.61 -30.28
CA THR A 184 -27.39 9.86 -31.00
C THR A 184 -26.32 10.68 -30.26
N MET A 185 -25.23 10.98 -30.97
CA MET A 185 -24.20 11.92 -30.56
C MET A 185 -24.81 13.31 -30.51
N ASN A 186 -24.70 14.02 -29.38
CA ASN A 186 -24.74 15.47 -29.39
C ASN A 186 -23.92 16.04 -28.23
N THR A 187 -22.86 16.75 -28.61
CA THR A 187 -21.96 17.51 -27.77
C THR A 187 -22.62 18.81 -27.35
N SER A 188 -23.10 18.89 -26.11
CA SER A 188 -23.30 20.16 -25.40
C SER A 188 -22.57 20.08 -24.06
N LEU A 189 -21.33 20.54 -24.08
CA LEU A 189 -20.44 20.65 -22.93
C LEU A 189 -20.96 21.75 -21.99
N SER A 190 -21.54 21.35 -20.87
CA SER A 190 -21.75 22.21 -19.72
C SER A 190 -20.43 22.39 -18.97
N PHE A 191 -20.14 23.65 -18.61
CA PHE A 191 -18.88 24.18 -18.08
C PHE A 191 -18.46 23.65 -16.69
N GLU A 192 -19.26 22.79 -16.05
CA GLU A 192 -19.02 22.32 -14.67
C GLU A 192 -18.32 20.96 -14.55
N GLN A 193 -17.95 20.31 -15.66
CA GLN A 193 -17.41 18.93 -15.63
C GLN A 193 -15.91 18.81 -15.93
N LEU A 194 -15.16 19.91 -15.85
CA LEU A 194 -13.76 19.98 -16.32
C LEU A 194 -12.68 19.62 -15.30
N ASN A 195 -13.02 19.29 -14.04
CA ASN A 195 -12.01 19.13 -12.99
C ASN A 195 -11.79 17.70 -12.44
N GLY A 196 -12.44 16.66 -12.97
CA GLY A 196 -12.30 15.30 -12.40
C GLY A 196 -12.42 14.12 -13.37
N THR A 197 -12.87 14.33 -14.60
CA THR A 197 -13.07 13.24 -15.58
C THR A 197 -11.98 13.18 -16.66
N PHE A 198 -11.22 14.25 -16.86
CA PHE A 198 -10.19 14.30 -17.91
C PHE A 198 -8.90 13.53 -17.55
N ASP A 199 -8.51 13.49 -16.27
CA ASP A 199 -7.27 12.82 -15.84
C ASP A 199 -7.40 11.29 -15.79
N ASN A 200 -8.60 10.77 -15.53
CA ASN A 200 -8.87 9.33 -15.49
C ASN A 200 -8.62 8.64 -16.85
N SER A 201 -8.89 9.33 -17.96
CA SER A 201 -8.57 8.81 -19.30
C SER A 201 -7.06 8.73 -19.55
N ILE A 202 -6.26 9.61 -18.94
CA ILE A 202 -4.80 9.60 -19.06
C ILE A 202 -4.22 8.42 -18.26
N LEU A 203 -4.81 8.11 -17.10
CA LEU A 203 -4.40 6.96 -16.27
C LEU A 203 -4.73 5.61 -16.90
N ALA A 204 -5.70 5.56 -17.82
CA ALA A 204 -6.05 4.36 -18.58
C ALA A 204 -5.11 4.06 -19.75
N GLN A 205 -4.19 4.97 -20.10
CA GLN A 205 -3.22 4.78 -21.17
C GLN A 205 -1.78 4.67 -20.63
N SER A 206 -0.94 3.89 -21.32
CA SER A 206 0.49 3.77 -21.05
C SER A 206 1.25 5.00 -21.56
N ALA A 207 1.40 6.01 -20.69
CA ALA A 207 2.24 7.18 -20.98
C ALA A 207 3.73 6.85 -20.86
N SER A 208 4.59 7.67 -21.49
CA SER A 208 6.05 7.52 -21.34
C SER A 208 6.45 7.74 -19.87
N PRO A 209 7.18 6.81 -19.23
CA PRO A 209 7.50 6.91 -17.81
C PRO A 209 8.48 8.06 -17.55
N ASN A 210 8.39 8.70 -16.38
CA ASN A 210 9.37 9.70 -15.96
C ASN A 210 10.79 9.08 -15.97
N PRO A 211 11.77 9.66 -16.70
CA PRO A 211 13.13 9.12 -16.78
C PRO A 211 13.84 9.04 -15.42
N GLU A 212 13.48 9.88 -14.45
CA GLU A 212 14.02 9.80 -13.09
C GLU A 212 13.48 8.58 -12.34
N ALA A 213 12.19 8.26 -12.50
CA ALA A 213 11.58 7.10 -11.88
C ALA A 213 12.22 5.79 -12.36
N LYS A 214 12.63 5.72 -13.63
CA LYS A 214 13.36 4.57 -14.18
C LYS A 214 14.73 4.35 -13.51
N LYS A 215 15.42 5.41 -13.07
CA LYS A 215 16.73 5.31 -12.42
C LYS A 215 16.65 4.77 -10.99
N CYS A 216 15.49 4.93 -10.35
CA CYS A 216 15.23 4.41 -9.02
C CYS A 216 14.74 2.95 -9.02
N LEU A 217 14.54 2.35 -10.20
CA LEU A 217 14.17 0.94 -10.29
C LEU A 217 15.32 0.06 -9.83
N ILE A 218 15.02 -0.82 -8.88
CA ILE A 218 15.99 -1.74 -8.32
C ILE A 218 15.78 -3.11 -8.95
N ARG A 219 16.88 -3.80 -9.24
CA ARG A 219 16.88 -5.16 -9.76
C ARG A 219 17.45 -6.14 -8.72
N PRO A 220 16.60 -6.92 -8.04
CA PRO A 220 17.06 -7.92 -7.09
C PRO A 220 17.65 -9.13 -7.83
N ARG A 221 18.85 -9.56 -7.46
CA ARG A 221 19.57 -10.67 -8.12
C ARG A 221 19.50 -12.00 -7.38
N SER A 222 19.11 -11.96 -6.10
CA SER A 222 19.02 -13.15 -5.25
C SER A 222 17.65 -13.23 -4.60
N LEU A 223 17.24 -14.44 -4.19
CA LEU A 223 16.01 -14.65 -3.43
C LEU A 223 15.95 -13.81 -2.14
N ILE A 224 17.11 -13.57 -1.51
CA ILE A 224 17.23 -12.73 -0.31
C ILE A 224 16.90 -11.28 -0.67
N GLU A 225 17.44 -10.76 -1.77
CA GLU A 225 17.16 -9.41 -2.24
C GLU A 225 15.69 -9.26 -2.65
N LYS A 226 15.11 -10.27 -3.33
CA LYS A 226 13.67 -10.32 -3.65
C LYS A 226 12.81 -10.28 -2.39
N ALA A 227 13.15 -11.07 -1.36
CA ALA A 227 12.44 -11.05 -0.08
C ALA A 227 12.51 -9.66 0.59
N ARG A 228 13.68 -9.01 0.54
CA ARG A 228 13.90 -7.67 1.12
C ARG A 228 13.08 -6.55 0.46
N MET A 229 12.63 -6.72 -0.78
CA MET A 229 11.71 -5.78 -1.42
C MET A 229 10.42 -5.54 -0.60
N ASN A 230 10.02 -6.52 0.22
CA ASN A 230 8.81 -6.43 1.04
C ASN A 230 8.97 -5.60 2.33
N VAL A 231 10.17 -5.11 2.65
CA VAL A 231 10.38 -4.24 3.83
C VAL A 231 9.75 -2.85 3.64
N ALA A 232 9.42 -2.47 2.41
CA ALA A 232 8.95 -1.12 2.10
C ALA A 232 7.50 -0.83 2.53
N TRP A 233 6.68 -1.88 2.70
CA TRP A 233 5.25 -1.73 2.93
C TRP A 233 4.93 -0.96 4.20
N LEU A 234 3.98 -0.03 4.12
CA LEU A 234 3.41 0.60 5.30
C LEU A 234 2.46 -0.36 6.03
N ASP A 235 2.36 -0.18 7.34
CA ASP A 235 1.33 -0.79 8.19
C ASP A 235 -0.02 -0.15 7.88
N SER A 236 -0.97 -0.98 7.46
CA SER A 236 -2.32 -0.56 7.10
C SER A 236 -3.15 -0.08 8.29
N SER A 237 -2.78 -0.47 9.51
CA SER A 237 -3.49 -0.19 10.75
C SER A 237 -3.11 1.13 11.43
N LEU A 238 -1.93 1.67 11.08
CA LEU A 238 -1.40 2.95 11.57
C LEU A 238 -1.63 4.07 10.55
N SER A 239 -1.62 5.30 11.01
CA SER A 239 -1.66 6.48 10.13
C SER A 239 -0.35 6.70 9.39
N ILE A 240 -0.41 7.52 8.33
CA ILE A 240 0.76 7.84 7.50
C ILE A 240 1.83 8.58 8.33
N MET A 241 1.42 9.54 9.18
CA MET A 241 2.36 10.35 9.98
C MET A 241 3.05 9.55 11.08
N GLU A 242 2.35 8.57 11.68
CA GLU A 242 2.87 7.63 12.68
C GLU A 242 4.01 6.76 12.12
N GLN A 243 4.07 6.56 10.81
CA GLN A 243 5.10 5.72 10.16
C GLN A 243 6.30 6.51 9.66
N GLY A 244 6.42 7.76 10.11
CA GLY A 244 7.54 8.65 9.81
C GLY A 244 7.43 9.42 8.49
N ILE A 245 6.31 9.30 7.78
CA ILE A 245 6.08 10.03 6.52
C ILE A 245 5.66 11.47 6.83
N ARG A 246 6.15 12.41 6.03
CA ARG A 246 5.92 13.85 6.15
C ARG A 246 5.37 14.41 4.84
N GLU A 247 4.99 15.68 4.89
CA GLU A 247 4.46 16.39 3.74
C GLU A 247 5.49 16.47 2.61
N HIS A 248 5.02 16.28 1.38
CA HIS A 248 5.80 16.16 0.15
C HIS A 248 6.76 14.96 0.06
N ASP A 249 6.74 14.05 1.02
CA ASP A 249 7.42 12.76 0.88
C ASP A 249 6.78 11.95 -0.26
N MET A 250 7.56 11.00 -0.78
CA MET A 250 7.11 10.10 -1.83
C MET A 250 6.72 8.75 -1.26
N LEU A 251 5.55 8.25 -1.66
CA LEU A 251 5.11 6.87 -1.44
C LEU A 251 4.74 6.23 -2.78
N CYS A 252 5.01 4.93 -2.91
CA CYS A 252 4.58 4.15 -4.06
C CYS A 252 3.23 3.50 -3.75
N LEU A 253 2.24 3.71 -4.62
CA LEU A 253 1.01 2.92 -4.63
C LEU A 253 1.26 1.68 -5.48
N ARG A 254 1.09 0.50 -4.89
CA ARG A 254 1.38 -0.79 -5.55
C ARG A 254 0.31 -1.81 -5.20
N PHE A 255 0.03 -2.72 -6.12
CA PHE A 255 -0.75 -3.92 -5.83
C PHE A 255 0.10 -4.83 -4.93
N LYS A 256 -0.41 -5.08 -3.72
CA LYS A 256 0.25 -5.86 -2.66
C LYS A 256 -0.24 -7.31 -2.65
N PHE A 257 -1.51 -7.52 -2.96
CA PHE A 257 -2.14 -8.83 -2.94
C PHE A 257 -2.53 -9.25 -4.36
N TYR A 258 -1.95 -10.34 -4.85
CA TYR A 258 -2.14 -10.85 -6.21
C TYR A 258 -3.42 -11.71 -6.35
N GLY A 259 -4.50 -11.30 -5.67
CA GLY A 259 -5.81 -11.97 -5.67
C GLY A 259 -6.88 -11.06 -6.25
N PHE A 260 -6.84 -10.82 -7.56
CA PHE A 260 -7.71 -9.83 -8.22
C PHE A 260 -9.15 -10.32 -8.33
N TYR A 261 -10.07 -9.66 -7.63
CA TYR A 261 -11.50 -10.00 -7.67
C TYR A 261 -12.25 -9.19 -8.74
N ASP A 262 -13.20 -9.84 -9.43
CA ASP A 262 -14.13 -9.22 -10.40
C ASP A 262 -13.45 -8.24 -11.40
N LEU A 263 -12.34 -8.65 -12.01
CA LEU A 263 -11.65 -7.80 -12.97
C LEU A 263 -12.48 -7.64 -14.25
N ASN A 264 -12.98 -6.42 -14.52
CA ASN A 264 -13.95 -6.18 -15.58
C ASN A 264 -13.52 -5.07 -16.55
N THR A 265 -13.29 -5.42 -17.82
CA THR A 265 -12.81 -4.49 -18.86
C THR A 265 -13.72 -3.28 -19.11
N LYS A 266 -15.01 -3.34 -18.74
CA LYS A 266 -15.95 -2.21 -18.90
C LYS A 266 -15.80 -1.16 -17.81
N TYR A 267 -15.39 -1.55 -16.61
CA TYR A 267 -15.38 -0.68 -15.43
C TYR A 267 -13.96 -0.41 -14.92
N ASP A 268 -13.01 -1.30 -15.19
CA ASP A 268 -11.68 -1.33 -14.58
C ASP A 268 -10.55 -0.92 -15.53
N LEU A 269 -10.80 -0.08 -16.55
CA LEU A 269 -9.76 0.29 -17.52
C LEU A 269 -8.48 0.82 -16.82
N ILE A 270 -8.64 1.68 -15.81
CA ILE A 270 -7.50 2.21 -15.04
C ILE A 270 -6.85 1.10 -14.21
N ARG A 271 -7.62 0.34 -13.44
CA ARG A 271 -7.11 -0.75 -12.60
C ARG A 271 -6.37 -1.81 -13.42
N ILE A 272 -6.93 -2.24 -14.55
CA ILE A 272 -6.30 -3.19 -15.49
C ILE A 272 -5.00 -2.62 -16.04
N ASN A 273 -5.00 -1.36 -16.48
CA ASN A 273 -3.79 -0.71 -16.98
C ASN A 273 -2.71 -0.66 -15.90
N GLN A 274 -3.05 -0.29 -14.66
CA GLN A 274 -2.09 -0.23 -13.56
C GLN A 274 -1.57 -1.62 -13.15
N ILE A 275 -2.40 -2.66 -13.20
CA ILE A 275 -1.97 -4.06 -12.98
C ILE A 275 -0.98 -4.48 -14.08
N TYR A 276 -1.32 -4.22 -15.35
CA TYR A 276 -0.47 -4.50 -16.49
C TYR A 276 0.89 -3.80 -16.37
N GLU A 277 0.88 -2.50 -16.07
CA GLU A 277 2.09 -1.71 -15.89
C GLU A 277 2.94 -2.22 -14.73
N GLN A 278 2.33 -2.57 -13.58
CA GLN A 278 3.08 -3.17 -12.47
C GLN A 278 3.77 -4.47 -12.90
N ALA A 279 3.01 -5.39 -13.52
CA ALA A 279 3.54 -6.68 -13.97
C ALA A 279 4.67 -6.50 -14.99
N LYS A 280 4.50 -5.59 -15.94
CA LYS A 280 5.53 -5.23 -16.93
C LYS A 280 6.81 -4.77 -16.25
N TRP A 281 6.74 -3.86 -15.27
CA TRP A 281 7.93 -3.39 -14.56
C TRP A 281 8.57 -4.47 -13.69
N GLN A 282 7.78 -5.35 -13.07
CA GLN A 282 8.30 -6.48 -12.29
C GLN A 282 9.05 -7.49 -13.18
N LEU A 283 8.55 -7.77 -14.38
CA LEU A 283 9.23 -8.61 -15.38
C LEU A 283 10.52 -7.95 -15.90
N LEU A 284 10.45 -6.68 -16.33
CA LEU A 284 11.60 -5.95 -16.88
C LEU A 284 12.72 -5.70 -15.85
N ASN A 285 12.40 -5.73 -14.55
CA ASN A 285 13.36 -5.58 -13.46
C ASN A 285 13.82 -6.91 -12.86
N GLU A 286 13.42 -8.05 -13.44
CA GLU A 286 13.78 -9.39 -12.96
C GLU A 286 13.31 -9.65 -11.51
N GLU A 287 12.25 -8.96 -11.09
CA GLU A 287 11.59 -9.22 -9.81
C GLU A 287 10.84 -10.55 -9.86
N ILE A 288 10.15 -10.80 -10.99
CA ILE A 288 9.47 -12.06 -11.32
C ILE A 288 10.29 -12.78 -12.39
N ASP A 289 10.55 -14.07 -12.16
CA ASP A 289 11.23 -14.94 -13.11
C ASP A 289 10.22 -15.51 -14.12
N CYS A 290 10.60 -15.56 -15.40
CA CYS A 290 9.83 -16.21 -16.47
C CYS A 290 10.78 -16.93 -17.44
N THR A 291 10.26 -17.85 -18.25
CA THR A 291 11.06 -18.51 -19.29
C THR A 291 11.33 -17.59 -20.48
N GLU A 292 12.26 -17.96 -21.35
CA GLU A 292 12.57 -17.19 -22.56
C GLU A 292 11.34 -17.09 -23.48
N GLU A 293 10.58 -18.18 -23.64
CA GLU A 293 9.37 -18.22 -24.44
C GLU A 293 8.26 -17.32 -23.87
N GLU A 294 8.10 -17.32 -22.55
CA GLU A 294 7.16 -16.43 -21.86
C GLU A 294 7.58 -14.96 -22.03
N MET A 295 8.88 -14.66 -21.89
CA MET A 295 9.42 -13.32 -22.10
C MET A 295 9.16 -12.82 -23.53
N LEU A 296 9.38 -13.67 -24.53
CA LEU A 296 9.09 -13.34 -25.93
C LEU A 296 7.60 -13.07 -26.16
N MET A 297 6.72 -13.86 -25.55
CA MET A 297 5.27 -13.64 -25.59
C MET A 297 4.89 -12.29 -24.95
N PHE A 298 5.44 -11.96 -23.78
CA PHE A 298 5.20 -10.66 -23.13
C PHE A 298 5.70 -9.48 -23.96
N ALA A 299 6.87 -9.62 -24.60
CA ALA A 299 7.40 -8.61 -25.51
C ALA A 299 6.49 -8.40 -26.73
N ALA A 300 5.96 -9.48 -27.32
CA ALA A 300 5.01 -9.39 -28.43
C ALA A 300 3.70 -8.69 -28.02
N LEU A 301 3.14 -9.03 -26.85
CA LEU A 301 1.93 -8.39 -26.31
C LEU A 301 2.13 -6.89 -26.09
N GLN A 302 3.30 -6.49 -25.59
CA GLN A 302 3.63 -5.08 -25.39
C GLN A 302 3.61 -4.30 -26.72
N VAL A 303 4.14 -4.86 -27.81
CA VAL A 303 4.12 -4.21 -29.13
C VAL A 303 2.69 -4.09 -29.65
N SER A 304 1.85 -5.10 -29.44
CA SER A 304 0.44 -5.08 -29.88
C SER A 304 -0.48 -4.18 -29.08
N SER A 305 -0.01 -3.65 -27.93
CA SER A 305 -0.77 -2.75 -27.07
C SER A 305 -0.57 -1.26 -27.42
N PHE A 306 0.30 -0.97 -28.41
CA PHE A 306 0.47 0.35 -29.04
C PHE A 306 -0.35 0.45 -30.34
#